data_AF-A0A7S1VV69-F1
#
_entry.id   AF-A0A7S1VV69-F1
#
_cell.length_a   1.000
_cell.length_b   1.000
_cell.length_c   1.000
_cell.angle_alpha   90.00
_cell.angle_beta   90.00
_cell.angle_gamma   90.00
#
_symmetry.space_group_name_H-M   'P 1'
#
loop_
_entity.id
_entity.type
_entity.pdbx_description
1 polymer ?
#
loop_
_entity_poly.entity_id
_entity_poly.type
_entity_poly.pdbx_seq_one_letter_code
_entity_poly.pdbx_strand_id
1 'polypeptide(L)'
;RLNQSFYFPIHYMEPIAGNEAAIDLDYYSSESRTRAVNALFDHKTPSLTDRLSLVRQAGQTSRCGTPEGIPSYGVVLMHPGVNLTTQPDVWPRDFSSIVLCIPDLLRRSVQDHGQSSIVYIHDLSHPGKDAVFMGGAKVITDSSGATVELQFT
;
A
#
# COMPACT_ATOMS: atom_id res chain seq x y z
N ARG A 1 -8.24 23.71 1.54
CA ARG A 1 -8.63 22.99 2.79
C ARG A 1 -9.94 22.29 2.51
N LEU A 2 -9.96 20.96 2.51
CA LEU A 2 -11.19 20.17 2.37
C LEU A 2 -11.98 20.26 3.68
N ASN A 3 -13.29 20.47 3.58
CA ASN A 3 -14.19 20.65 4.71
C ASN A 3 -14.50 19.27 5.31
N GLN A 4 -13.58 18.71 6.10
CA GLN A 4 -13.68 17.36 6.69
C GLN A 4 -13.99 17.45 8.18
N SER A 5 -14.90 16.61 8.65
CA SER A 5 -15.38 16.57 10.04
C SER A 5 -14.47 15.78 10.99
N PHE A 6 -13.55 14.96 10.48
CA PHE A 6 -12.55 14.20 11.24
C PHE A 6 -11.33 13.88 10.38
N TYR A 7 -10.23 13.49 11.03
CA TYR A 7 -8.92 13.20 10.43
C TYR A 7 -8.35 11.89 10.98
N PHE A 8 -7.53 11.20 10.19
CA PHE A 8 -6.75 10.02 10.58
C PHE A 8 -5.26 10.24 10.28
N PRO A 9 -4.58 11.11 11.06
CA PRO A 9 -3.15 11.37 10.88
C PRO A 9 -2.28 10.18 11.32
N ILE A 10 -1.16 9.99 10.63
CA ILE A 10 -0.12 9.03 11.03
C ILE A 10 0.66 9.62 12.21
N HIS A 11 0.44 9.08 13.40
CA HIS A 11 1.17 9.46 14.62
C HIS A 11 2.42 8.63 14.88
N TYR A 12 2.40 7.36 14.48
CA TYR A 12 3.49 6.41 14.74
C TYR A 12 3.81 5.66 13.46
N MET A 13 5.10 5.48 13.18
CA MET A 13 5.56 4.69 12.04
C MET A 13 6.95 4.10 12.25
N GLU A 14 7.23 2.99 11.57
CA GLU A 14 8.56 2.39 11.54
C GLU A 14 8.89 1.83 10.13
N PRO A 15 10.12 1.98 9.63
CA PRO A 15 11.19 2.81 10.20
C PRO A 15 10.93 4.30 9.96
N ILE A 16 11.27 5.15 10.93
CA ILE A 16 11.16 6.61 10.78
C ILE A 16 12.13 7.12 9.70
N ALA A 17 13.37 6.65 9.72
CA ALA A 17 14.43 7.09 8.81
C ALA A 17 14.03 6.92 7.34
N GLY A 18 13.97 8.02 6.59
CA GLY A 18 13.59 8.07 5.17
C GLY A 18 12.09 8.05 4.89
N ASN A 19 11.24 8.00 5.93
CA ASN A 19 9.79 8.07 5.79
C ASN A 19 9.16 9.20 6.62
N GLU A 20 9.95 10.14 7.13
CA GLU A 20 9.51 11.21 8.03
C GLU A 20 8.42 12.08 7.40
N ALA A 21 8.41 12.19 6.07
CA ALA A 21 7.39 12.93 5.33
C ALA A 21 5.99 12.30 5.41
N ALA A 22 5.85 11.08 5.93
CA ALA A 22 4.57 10.45 6.17
C ALA A 22 3.99 10.75 7.56
N ILE A 23 4.77 11.28 8.51
CA ILE A 23 4.22 11.74 9.80
C ILE A 23 3.20 12.86 9.55
N ASP A 24 2.11 12.83 10.30
CA ASP A 24 0.96 13.74 10.18
C ASP A 24 0.23 13.68 8.82
N LEU A 25 0.60 12.75 7.93
CA LEU A 25 -0.15 12.49 6.71
C LEU A 25 -1.53 11.95 7.09
N ASP A 26 -2.57 12.65 6.67
CA ASP A 26 -3.94 12.25 6.93
C ASP A 26 -4.39 11.16 5.95
N TYR A 27 -4.73 9.97 6.45
CA TYR A 27 -5.33 8.91 5.65
C TYR A 27 -6.69 9.30 5.08
N TYR A 28 -7.37 10.31 5.62
CA TYR A 28 -8.65 10.75 5.08
C TYR A 28 -8.52 11.82 3.97
N SER A 29 -7.30 12.14 3.52
CA SER A 29 -7.03 13.25 2.58
C SER A 29 -7.16 12.94 1.09
N SER A 30 -7.42 11.69 0.70
CA SER A 30 -7.55 11.28 -0.72
C SER A 30 -8.62 10.22 -0.90
N GLU A 31 -9.30 10.21 -2.04
CA GLU A 31 -10.42 9.31 -2.32
C GLU A 31 -10.10 7.82 -2.05
N SER A 32 -8.98 7.31 -2.56
CA SER A 32 -8.57 5.92 -2.36
C SER A 32 -8.38 5.55 -0.89
N ARG A 33 -7.68 6.40 -0.14
CA ARG A 33 -7.48 6.19 1.31
C ARG A 33 -8.78 6.37 2.11
N THR A 34 -9.62 7.34 1.76
CA THR A 34 -10.96 7.51 2.34
C THR A 34 -11.82 6.27 2.16
N ARG A 35 -11.85 5.67 0.95
CA ARG A 35 -12.60 4.43 0.71
C ARG A 35 -12.05 3.27 1.53
N ALA A 36 -10.73 3.12 1.62
CA ALA A 36 -10.11 2.08 2.44
C ALA A 36 -10.45 2.25 3.94
N VAL A 37 -10.39 3.48 4.47
CA VAL A 37 -10.76 3.79 5.86
C VAL A 37 -12.25 3.50 6.11
N ASN A 38 -13.14 3.90 5.21
CA ASN A 38 -14.57 3.62 5.36
C ASN A 38 -14.84 2.11 5.35
N ALA A 39 -14.30 1.38 4.37
CA ALA A 39 -14.43 -0.07 4.29
C ALA A 39 -13.88 -0.78 5.55
N LEU A 40 -12.80 -0.27 6.13
CA LEU A 40 -12.20 -0.78 7.36
C LEU A 40 -13.19 -0.75 8.54
N PHE A 41 -13.87 0.38 8.72
CA PHE A 41 -14.79 0.59 9.84
C PHE A 41 -16.18 0.02 9.58
N ASP A 42 -16.67 0.09 8.35
CA ASP A 42 -17.97 -0.45 7.95
C ASP A 42 -17.99 -1.98 8.02
N HIS A 43 -16.94 -2.63 7.52
CA HIS A 43 -16.86 -4.09 7.45
C HIS A 43 -16.15 -4.72 8.64
N LYS A 44 -15.44 -3.93 9.45
CA LYS A 44 -14.67 -4.41 10.61
C LYS A 44 -13.60 -5.46 10.23
N THR A 45 -13.06 -5.35 9.02
CA THR A 45 -12.04 -6.24 8.45
C THR A 45 -10.92 -5.43 7.82
N PRO A 46 -9.71 -6.00 7.63
CA PRO A 46 -8.64 -5.33 6.91
C PRO A 46 -9.08 -4.81 5.54
N SER A 47 -8.54 -3.66 5.14
CA SER A 47 -8.85 -3.03 3.85
C SER A 47 -7.57 -2.56 3.16
N LEU A 48 -7.63 -2.46 1.83
CA LEU A 48 -6.49 -2.06 1.01
C LEU A 48 -6.86 -0.79 0.23
N THR A 49 -5.90 0.12 0.06
CA THR A 49 -6.04 1.24 -0.88
C THR A 49 -5.81 0.77 -2.31
N ASP A 50 -6.24 1.56 -3.29
CA ASP A 50 -5.68 1.50 -4.65
C ASP A 50 -4.15 1.75 -4.62
N ARG A 51 -3.49 1.60 -5.76
CA ARG A 51 -2.09 2.03 -5.96
C ARG A 51 -1.93 3.53 -5.71
N LEU A 52 -1.08 3.89 -4.76
CA LEU A 52 -0.78 5.29 -4.40
C LEU A 52 0.64 5.67 -4.79
N SER A 53 0.84 6.93 -5.16
CA SER A 53 2.17 7.55 -5.12
C SER A 53 2.54 7.82 -3.66
N LEU A 54 3.63 7.23 -3.20
CA LEU A 54 4.08 7.36 -1.81
C LEU A 54 4.73 8.73 -1.59
N VAL A 55 4.47 9.31 -0.42
CA VAL A 55 5.08 10.57 0.01
C VAL A 55 6.57 10.35 0.26
N ARG A 56 7.40 11.32 -0.14
CA ARG A 56 8.85 11.29 0.02
C ARG A 56 9.38 12.69 0.30
N GLN A 57 10.50 12.79 1.02
CA GLN A 57 11.24 14.04 1.10
C GLN A 57 11.84 14.38 -0.29
N ALA A 58 12.00 15.67 -0.58
CA ALA A 58 12.62 16.10 -1.82
C ALA A 58 14.05 15.56 -1.93
N GLY A 59 14.38 14.94 -3.06
CA GLY A 59 15.70 14.33 -3.29
C GLY A 59 15.91 12.95 -2.67
N GLN A 60 14.89 12.38 -2.00
CA GLN A 60 14.94 11.01 -1.49
C GLN A 60 14.08 10.05 -2.32
N THR A 61 14.46 8.77 -2.31
CA THR A 61 13.66 7.67 -2.83
C THR A 61 12.88 7.07 -1.66
N SER A 62 11.56 6.92 -1.80
CA SER A 62 10.83 6.14 -0.80
C SER A 62 11.20 4.66 -0.93
N ARG A 63 10.88 3.87 0.10
CA ARG A 63 11.19 2.43 0.14
C ARG A 63 10.74 1.65 -1.09
N CYS A 64 9.61 2.00 -1.70
CA CYS A 64 9.10 1.31 -2.90
C CYS A 64 9.61 1.91 -4.22
N GLY A 65 10.55 2.86 -4.18
CA GLY A 65 11.16 3.47 -5.36
C GLY A 65 12.50 2.84 -5.74
N THR A 66 12.93 3.07 -6.97
CA THR A 66 14.31 2.79 -7.37
C THR A 66 15.17 4.06 -7.22
N PRO A 67 16.50 3.93 -7.11
CA PRO A 67 17.44 5.06 -7.05
C PRO A 67 17.32 6.07 -8.21
N GLU A 68 16.69 5.70 -9.33
CA GLU A 68 16.64 6.52 -10.56
C GLU A 68 15.53 7.58 -10.59
N GLY A 69 14.99 8.00 -9.44
CA GLY A 69 13.99 9.07 -9.37
C GLY A 69 12.57 8.68 -9.82
N ILE A 70 12.35 7.41 -10.14
CA ILE A 70 11.04 6.85 -10.50
C ILE A 70 10.05 7.08 -9.33
N PRO A 71 8.81 7.52 -9.61
CA PRO A 71 7.81 7.66 -8.56
C PRO A 71 7.61 6.32 -7.84
N SER A 72 7.64 6.38 -6.51
CA SER A 72 7.46 5.19 -5.70
C SER A 72 5.98 4.91 -5.54
N TYR A 73 5.57 3.70 -5.90
CA TYR A 73 4.18 3.29 -5.76
C TYR A 73 4.05 2.15 -4.76
N GLY A 74 2.96 2.19 -4.01
CA GLY A 74 2.61 1.13 -3.09
C GLY A 74 1.12 1.10 -2.83
N VAL A 75 0.69 0.08 -2.12
CA VAL A 75 -0.68 -0.03 -1.59
C VAL A 75 -0.59 -0.03 -0.07
N VAL A 76 -1.57 0.55 0.60
CA VAL A 76 -1.62 0.58 2.06
C VAL A 76 -2.63 -0.46 2.52
N LEU A 77 -2.17 -1.44 3.28
CA LEU A 77 -3.03 -2.38 4.00
C LEU A 77 -3.31 -1.80 5.38
N MET A 78 -4.58 -1.59 5.69
CA MET A 78 -5.06 -1.11 6.97
C MET A 78 -5.69 -2.26 7.76
N HIS A 79 -5.48 -2.30 9.07
CA HIS A 79 -6.06 -3.29 9.96
C HIS A 79 -6.72 -2.60 11.16
N PRO A 80 -8.00 -2.88 11.47
CA PRO A 80 -8.75 -2.19 12.53
C PRO A 80 -8.34 -2.61 13.94
N GLY A 81 -7.18 -3.25 14.12
CA GLY A 81 -6.85 -3.99 15.34
C GLY A 81 -7.77 -5.19 15.61
N VAL A 82 -7.72 -5.72 16.84
CA VAL A 82 -8.58 -6.80 17.32
C VAL A 82 -9.43 -6.25 18.45
N ASN A 83 -10.72 -6.59 18.45
CA ASN A 83 -11.59 -6.18 19.54
C ASN A 83 -11.27 -6.99 20.81
N LEU A 84 -10.72 -6.32 21.82
CA LEU A 84 -10.39 -6.93 23.11
C LEU A 84 -11.47 -6.72 24.17
N THR A 85 -12.51 -5.94 23.87
CA THR A 85 -13.61 -5.69 24.81
C THR A 85 -14.68 -6.78 24.71
N THR A 86 -15.36 -7.02 25.82
CA THR A 86 -16.58 -7.85 25.86
C THR A 86 -17.85 -7.02 25.68
N GLN A 87 -17.73 -5.68 25.64
CA GLN A 87 -18.86 -4.78 25.45
C GLN A 87 -19.33 -4.82 23.98
N PRO A 88 -20.64 -4.99 23.73
CA PRO A 88 -21.18 -4.85 22.39
C PRO A 88 -20.94 -3.43 21.88
N ASP A 89 -20.75 -3.30 20.57
CA ASP A 89 -20.64 -2.02 19.85
C ASP A 89 -19.45 -1.12 20.21
N VAL A 90 -18.53 -1.59 21.04
CA VAL A 90 -17.22 -0.93 21.23
C VAL A 90 -16.24 -1.50 20.21
N TRP A 91 -15.84 -0.65 19.27
CA TRP A 91 -14.86 -0.98 18.23
C TRP A 91 -13.62 -0.08 18.36
N PRO A 92 -12.41 -0.56 17.98
CA PRO A 92 -11.23 0.29 17.92
C PRO A 92 -11.49 1.54 17.10
N ARG A 93 -11.03 2.69 17.59
CA ARG A 93 -11.14 4.00 16.93
C ARG A 93 -9.91 4.33 16.08
N ASP A 94 -8.84 3.58 16.30
CA ASP A 94 -7.56 3.69 15.61
C ASP A 94 -7.32 2.43 14.78
N PHE A 95 -6.38 2.52 13.84
CA PHE A 95 -5.97 1.38 13.04
C PHE A 95 -4.47 1.38 12.82
N SER A 96 -3.92 0.19 12.60
CA SER A 96 -2.55 0.04 12.13
C SER A 96 -2.55 -0.08 10.61
N SER A 97 -1.42 0.23 9.99
CA SER A 97 -1.27 0.03 8.55
C SER A 97 0.16 -0.32 8.18
N ILE A 98 0.30 -0.94 7.01
CA ILE A 98 1.59 -1.22 6.39
C ILE A 98 1.55 -0.80 4.92
N VAL A 99 2.66 -0.27 4.44
CA VAL A 99 2.86 0.00 3.01
C VAL A 99 3.45 -1.26 2.37
N LEU A 100 2.78 -1.76 1.33
CA LEU A 100 3.24 -2.89 0.54
C LEU A 100 3.78 -2.40 -0.80
N CYS A 101 5.05 -2.72 -1.06
CA CYS A 101 5.66 -2.58 -2.38
C CYS A 101 5.30 -3.83 -3.20
N ILE A 102 4.29 -3.74 -4.06
CA ILE A 102 3.87 -4.86 -4.94
C ILE A 102 5.07 -5.47 -5.71
N PRO A 103 5.96 -4.66 -6.31
CA PRO A 103 7.28 -5.11 -6.78
C PRO A 103 8.04 -6.10 -5.90
N ASP A 104 8.20 -5.78 -4.62
CA ASP A 104 8.99 -6.59 -3.69
C ASP A 104 8.24 -7.86 -3.28
N LEU A 105 6.91 -7.77 -3.16
CA LEU A 105 6.04 -8.92 -2.92
C LEU A 105 6.17 -9.93 -4.07
N LEU A 106 6.04 -9.45 -5.31
CA LEU A 106 6.19 -10.26 -6.52
C LEU A 106 7.61 -10.80 -6.64
N ARG A 107 8.63 -10.01 -6.30
CA ARG A 107 10.02 -10.48 -6.29
C ARG A 107 10.24 -11.62 -5.31
N ARG A 108 9.64 -11.55 -4.11
CA ARG A 108 9.73 -12.62 -3.11
C ARG A 108 8.99 -13.88 -3.54
N SER A 109 7.81 -13.76 -4.14
CA SER A 109 7.00 -14.92 -4.54
C SER A 109 7.59 -15.72 -5.70
N VAL A 110 8.56 -15.16 -6.42
CA VAL A 110 9.17 -15.79 -7.61
C VAL A 110 10.60 -16.26 -7.36
N GLN A 111 11.14 -16.13 -6.14
CA GLN A 111 12.48 -16.60 -5.80
C GLN A 111 12.65 -18.11 -6.03
N ASP A 112 11.56 -18.88 -5.88
CA ASP A 112 11.54 -20.33 -6.09
C ASP A 112 10.97 -20.74 -7.46
N HIS A 113 10.62 -19.78 -8.33
CA HIS A 113 10.12 -20.07 -9.67
C HIS A 113 11.29 -20.24 -10.65
N GLY A 114 11.36 -21.41 -11.29
CA GLY A 114 12.36 -21.71 -12.33
C GLY A 114 11.99 -21.25 -13.75
N GLN A 115 10.95 -20.43 -13.90
CA GLN A 115 10.47 -19.96 -15.21
C GLN A 115 10.27 -18.45 -15.25
N SER A 116 10.71 -17.84 -16.35
CA SER A 116 10.42 -16.44 -16.67
C SER A 116 8.92 -16.24 -16.82
N SER A 117 8.38 -15.17 -16.24
CA SER A 117 6.95 -14.88 -16.21
C SER A 117 6.70 -13.38 -16.10
N ILE A 118 5.55 -12.92 -16.59
CA ILE A 118 5.10 -11.54 -16.39
C ILE A 118 3.80 -11.59 -15.60
N VAL A 119 3.76 -10.88 -14.47
CA VAL A 119 2.64 -10.88 -13.54
C VAL A 119 2.11 -9.46 -13.38
N TYR A 120 0.80 -9.31 -13.50
CA TYR A 120 0.09 -8.06 -13.26
C TYR A 120 -1.02 -8.30 -12.23
N ILE A 121 -1.13 -7.41 -11.25
CA ILE A 121 -2.19 -7.43 -10.24
C ILE A 121 -3.15 -6.29 -10.54
N HIS A 122 -4.44 -6.63 -10.61
CA HIS A 122 -5.51 -5.66 -10.75
C HIS A 122 -6.56 -5.87 -9.67
N ASP A 123 -7.12 -4.78 -9.16
CA ASP A 123 -8.30 -4.80 -8.30
C ASP A 123 -9.56 -4.69 -9.16
N LEU A 124 -10.41 -5.72 -9.08
CA LEU A 124 -11.68 -5.82 -9.79
C LEU A 124 -12.88 -5.32 -8.96
N SER A 125 -12.64 -5.02 -7.68
CA SER A 125 -13.69 -4.58 -6.74
C SER A 125 -13.91 -3.07 -6.73
N HIS A 126 -13.09 -2.32 -7.48
CA HIS A 126 -13.18 -0.87 -7.58
C HIS A 126 -14.54 -0.44 -8.20
N PRO A 127 -15.22 0.57 -7.65
CA PRO A 127 -16.56 0.97 -8.09
C PRO A 127 -16.60 1.62 -9.50
N GLY A 128 -15.45 2.01 -10.04
CA GLY A 128 -15.28 2.37 -11.45
C GLY A 128 -15.19 1.11 -12.32
N LYS A 129 -15.83 1.08 -13.49
CA LYS A 129 -16.00 -0.12 -14.31
C LYS A 129 -14.71 -0.77 -14.85
N ASP A 130 -13.56 -0.14 -14.63
CA ASP A 130 -12.27 -0.61 -15.11
C ASP A 130 -11.44 -1.18 -13.97
N ALA A 131 -10.78 -2.31 -14.24
CA ALA A 131 -9.86 -2.96 -13.31
C ALA A 131 -8.72 -2.00 -12.93
N VAL A 132 -8.51 -1.76 -11.64
CA VAL A 132 -7.48 -0.83 -11.17
C VAL A 132 -6.14 -1.54 -11.10
N PHE A 133 -5.14 -1.05 -11.84
CA PHE A 133 -3.81 -1.62 -11.80
C PHE A 133 -3.11 -1.37 -10.44
N MET A 134 -2.73 -2.45 -9.77
CA MET A 134 -2.11 -2.42 -8.45
C MET A 134 -0.58 -2.51 -8.52
N GLY A 135 -0.06 -3.14 -9.57
CA GLY A 135 1.36 -3.28 -9.82
C GLY A 135 1.68 -4.54 -10.62
N GLY A 136 2.88 -4.58 -11.19
CA GLY A 136 3.33 -5.70 -12.00
C GLY A 136 4.84 -5.89 -11.92
N ALA A 137 5.26 -7.10 -12.27
CA ALA A 137 6.65 -7.47 -12.33
C ALA A 137 6.88 -8.47 -13.45
N LYS A 138 8.02 -8.33 -14.12
CA LYS A 138 8.56 -9.28 -15.07
C LYS A 138 9.71 -10.02 -14.40
N VAL A 139 9.56 -11.33 -14.29
CA VAL A 139 10.52 -12.26 -13.73
C VAL A 139 11.28 -12.87 -14.89
N ILE A 140 12.60 -12.78 -14.83
CA ILE A 140 13.51 -13.33 -15.83
C ILE A 140 14.41 -14.33 -15.10
N THR A 141 14.25 -15.61 -15.41
CA THR A 141 15.11 -16.68 -14.86
C THR A 141 16.21 -16.99 -15.87
N ASP A 142 17.46 -16.95 -15.41
CA ASP A 142 18.64 -17.36 -16.19
C ASP A 142 19.47 -18.39 -15.41
N SER A 143 20.61 -18.81 -15.98
CA SER A 143 21.52 -19.77 -15.35
C SER A 143 22.16 -19.29 -14.03
N SER A 144 22.03 -18.00 -13.71
CA SER A 144 22.56 -17.36 -12.50
C SER A 144 21.49 -17.11 -11.42
N GLY A 145 20.20 -17.26 -11.76
CA GLY A 145 19.08 -17.14 -10.82
C GLY A 145 17.88 -16.40 -11.41
N ALA A 146 16.91 -16.04 -10.56
CA ALA A 146 15.77 -15.22 -10.93
C ALA A 146 16.07 -13.73 -10.71
N THR A 147 15.92 -12.92 -11.76
CA THR A 147 15.95 -11.45 -11.71
C THR A 147 14.54 -10.90 -11.92
N VAL A 148 14.24 -9.74 -11.33
CA VAL A 148 12.90 -9.15 -11.39
C VAL A 148 12.96 -7.69 -11.83
N GLU A 149 12.43 -7.46 -13.02
CA GLU A 149 12.27 -6.15 -13.66
C GLU A 149 10.88 -5.60 -13.33
N LEU A 150 10.82 -4.38 -12.81
CA LEU A 150 9.58 -3.78 -12.34
C LEU A 150 8.79 -3.18 -13.50
N GLN A 151 7.51 -3.49 -13.57
CA GLN A 151 6.60 -2.94 -14.57
C GLN A 151 5.71 -1.91 -13.90
N PHE A 152 5.91 -0.64 -14.26
CA PHE A 152 5.23 0.50 -13.64
C PHE A 152 4.01 0.99 -14.42
N THR A 153 3.81 0.49 -15.64
CA THR A 153 2.76 0.89 -16.60
C THR A 153 1.65 -0.15 -16.68
#